data_AF-A0A7V5AC30-F1
#
_entry.id   AF-A0A7V5AC30-F1
#
_cell.length_a   1.000
_cell.length_b   1.000
_cell.length_c   1.000
_cell.angle_alpha   90.00
_cell.angle_beta   90.00
_cell.angle_gamma   90.00
#
_symmetry.space_group_name_H-M   'P 1'
#
loop_
_entity.id
_entity.type
_entity.pdbx_description
1 polymer ?
#
loop_
_entity_poly.entity_id
_entity_poly.type
_entity_poly.pdbx_seq_one_letter_code
_entity_poly.pdbx_strand_id
1 'polypeptide(L)' 'TIHSCRHTYASLLYRASRYNLRLVQKQLGHASIRTTQVYADVLSYDALEAVNGLPQ' A
#
# COMPACT_ATOMS: atom_id res chain seq x y z
N THR A 1 -4.29 19.50 -0.34
CA THR A 1 -4.48 19.78 1.12
C THR A 1 -3.34 19.12 1.89
N ILE A 2 -3.14 19.38 3.19
CA ILE A 2 -2.05 18.78 4.01
C ILE A 2 -2.01 17.24 3.89
N HIS A 3 -3.15 16.60 3.60
CA HIS A 3 -3.25 15.15 3.39
C HIS A 3 -2.67 14.65 2.07
N SER A 4 -2.53 15.49 1.04
CA SER A 4 -2.03 15.08 -0.27
C SER A 4 -0.59 14.53 -0.20
N CYS A 5 0.30 15.19 0.56
CA CYS A 5 1.66 14.70 0.75
C CYS A 5 1.71 13.38 1.54
N ARG A 6 0.84 13.22 2.54
CA ARG A 6 0.69 11.97 3.30
C ARG A 6 0.25 10.83 2.38
N HIS A 7 -0.72 11.07 1.50
CA HIS A 7 -1.20 10.07 0.55
C HIS A 7 -0.10 9.69 -0.45
N THR A 8 0.63 10.67 -1.00
CA THR A 8 1.77 10.40 -1.90
C THR A 8 2.83 9.55 -1.22
N TYR A 9 3.21 9.92 0.01
CA TYR A 9 4.19 9.16 0.79
C TYR A 9 3.72 7.72 1.03
N ALA A 10 2.47 7.52 1.43
CA ALA A 10 1.91 6.20 1.68
C ALA A 10 1.90 5.31 0.42
N SER A 11 1.49 5.85 -0.72
CA SER A 11 1.48 5.13 -2.00
C SER A 11 2.89 4.74 -2.46
N LEU A 12 3.87 5.63 -2.29
CA LEU A 12 5.27 5.34 -2.63
C LEU A 12 5.87 4.29 -1.69
N LEU A 13 5.64 4.42 -0.38
CA LEU A 13 6.10 3.46 0.62
C LEU A 13 5.49 2.07 0.37
N TYR A 14 4.21 2.00 0.03
CA TYR A 14 3.54 0.75 -0.31
C TYR A 14 4.24 0.04 -1.48
N ARG A 15 4.53 0.75 -2.57
CA ARG A 15 5.23 0.20 -3.73
C ARG A 15 6.68 -0.19 -3.41
N ALA A 16 7.42 0.67 -2.71
CA ALA A 16 8.82 0.42 -2.37
C ALA A 16 8.99 -0.78 -1.41
N SER A 17 8.00 -1.04 -0.55
CA SER A 17 8.01 -2.13 0.42
C SER A 17 7.48 -3.46 -0.11
N ARG A 18 7.36 -3.61 -1.44
CA ARG A 18 6.77 -4.81 -2.08
C ARG A 18 5.35 -5.08 -1.57
N TYR A 19 4.53 -4.02 -1.52
CA TYR A 19 3.10 -4.10 -1.18
C TYR A 19 2.82 -4.50 0.28
N ASN A 20 3.69 -4.10 1.21
CA ASN A 20 3.48 -4.36 2.63
C ASN A 20 2.54 -3.33 3.27
N LEU A 21 1.24 -3.62 3.26
CA LEU A 21 0.22 -2.72 3.81
C LEU A 21 0.37 -2.50 5.32
N ARG A 22 0.90 -3.48 6.06
CA ARG A 22 1.10 -3.38 7.52
C ARG A 22 2.23 -2.41 7.87
N LEU A 23 3.27 -2.34 7.03
CA LEU A 23 4.34 -1.35 7.16
C LEU A 23 3.77 0.06 7.01
N VAL A 24 2.99 0.30 5.96
CA VAL A 24 2.36 1.60 5.69
C VAL A 24 1.43 1.99 6.84
N GLN A 25 0.64 1.05 7.37
CA GLN A 25 -0.24 1.30 8.52
C GLN A 25 0.56 1.79 9.74
N LYS A 26 1.64 1.08 10.10
CA LYS A 26 2.48 1.44 11.26
C LYS A 26 3.14 2.80 11.04
N GLN A 27 3.69 3.04 9.85
CA GLN A 27 4.41 4.28 9.54
C GLN A 27 3.50 5.52 9.54
N LEU A 28 2.23 5.36 9.17
CA LEU A 28 1.25 6.43 9.18
C LEU A 28 0.55 6.62 10.54
N GLY A 29 0.77 5.70 11.50
CA GLY A 29 0.10 5.69 12.80
C GLY A 29 -1.40 5.37 12.71
N HIS A 30 -1.82 4.59 11.72
CA HIS A 30 -3.23 4.26 11.54
C HIS A 30 -3.69 3.22 12.58
N ALA A 31 -4.63 3.61 13.43
CA ALA A 31 -5.23 2.73 14.44
C ALA A 31 -5.96 1.53 13.82
N SER A 32 -6.54 1.71 12.62
CA SER A 32 -7.23 0.66 11.89
C SER A 32 -6.55 0.39 10.55
N ILE A 33 -6.45 -0.88 10.15
CA ILE A 33 -5.99 -1.24 8.80
C ILE A 33 -6.97 -0.72 7.73
N ARG A 34 -8.25 -0.53 8.07
CA ARG A 34 -9.29 -0.07 7.16
C ARG A 34 -8.99 1.29 6.55
N THR A 35 -8.36 2.20 7.29
CA THR A 35 -7.95 3.50 6.77
C THR A 35 -6.73 3.43 5.86
N THR A 36 -5.95 2.35 5.93
CA THR A 36 -4.78 2.10 5.08
C THR A 36 -5.15 1.36 3.79
N GLN A 37 -6.26 0.61 3.78
CA GLN A 37 -6.73 -0.18 2.62
C GLN A 37 -6.92 0.65 1.36
N VAL A 38 -7.22 1.95 1.50
CA VAL A 38 -7.35 2.89 0.38
C VAL A 38 -6.11 2.95 -0.52
N TYR A 39 -4.92 2.58 -0.02
CA TYR A 39 -3.69 2.54 -0.82
C TYR A 39 -3.48 1.21 -1.56
N ALA A 40 -4.18 0.15 -1.18
CA ALA A 40 -4.13 -1.16 -1.85
C ALA A 40 -5.03 -1.20 -3.08
N ASP A 41 -6.19 -0.53 -3.03
CA ASP A 41 -7.19 -0.55 -4.12
C ASP A 41 -6.74 0.16 -5.41
N VAL A 42 -5.69 0.99 -5.33
CA VAL A 42 -5.24 1.84 -6.44
C VAL A 42 -4.38 1.07 -7.47
N LEU A 43 -3.89 -0.13 -7.14
CA LEU A 43 -2.85 -0.85 -7.89
C LEU A 43 -3.30 -2.22 -8.40
N SER A 44 -4.45 -2.27 -9.06
CA SER A 44 -5.04 -3.49 -9.64
C SER A 44 -4.20 -4.17 -10.72
N TYR A 45 -3.24 -3.48 -11.34
CA TYR A 45 -2.32 -4.05 -12.33
C TYR A 45 -1.30 -5.04 -11.72
N ASP A 46 -0.94 -4.87 -10.45
CA ASP A 46 0.14 -5.61 -9.79
C ASP A 46 -0.31 -6.98 -9.25
N ALA A 47 -1.62 -7.23 -9.18
CA ALA A 47 -2.19 -8.52 -8.79
C ALA A 47 -1.83 -9.64 -9.78
N LEU A 48 -1.74 -9.31 -11.07
CA LEU A 48 -1.35 -10.24 -12.12
C LEU A 48 0.12 -10.66 -12.00
N GLU A 49 1.01 -9.71 -11.68
CA GLU A 49 2.44 -9.99 -11.44
C GLU A 49 2.64 -10.85 -10.19
N ALA A 50 1.90 -10.58 -9.11
CA ALA A 50 1.95 -11.37 -7.89
C ALA A 50 1.52 -12.83 -8.11
N VAL A 51 0.47 -13.06 -8.91
CA VAL A 51 0.02 -14.43 -9.25
C VAL A 51 1.07 -15.15 -10.09
N ASN A 52 1.72 -14.46 -11.03
CA ASN A 52 2.78 -15.04 -11.86
C ASN A 52 4.05 -15.40 -11.08
N GLY A 53 4.27 -14.81 -9.90
CA GLY A 53 5.41 -15.09 -9.03
C GLY A 53 5.22 -16.26 -8.06
N LEU A 54 4.05 -16.92 -8.06
CA LEU A 54 3.80 -18.07 -7.20
C LEU A 54 4.59 -19.29 -7.69
N PRO A 55 5.38 -19.95 -6.82
CA PRO A 55 6.03 -21.21 -7.19
C PRO A 55 4.94 -22.23 -7.58
N GLN A 56 5.09 -22.81 -8.77
CA GLN A 56 4.20 -23.84 -9.31
C GLN A 56 4.43 -25.18 -8.61
#